data_AF-A0A7X7C2B9-F1
#
_entry.id   AF-A0A7X7C2B9-F1
#
_cell.length_a   1.000
_cell.length_b   1.000
_cell.length_c   1.000
_cell.angle_alpha   90.00
_cell.angle_beta   90.00
_cell.angle_gamma   90.00
#
_symmetry.space_group_name_H-M   'P 1'
#
loop_
_entity.id
_entity.type
_entity.pdbx_description
1 polymer ?
#
loop_
_entity_poly.entity_id
_entity_poly.type
_entity_poly.pdbx_seq_one_letter_code
_entity_poly.pdbx_strand_id
1 'polypeptide(L)'
;IAPQLNALPPSVILTTSSAASELLYRTHHKVIAGNYHHNVGGLLDVHRALLDTEPWDRSKEILQRRKVDYVLVCGLGKDENNNISANQTSKPLSFYESALQHNNPYLELHAHILKTQSQWQLFQTNFEK
;
A
#
# COMPACT_ATOMS: atom_id res chain seq x y z
N ILE A 1 -1.82 3.22 -14.18
CA ILE A 1 -0.81 2.52 -13.34
C ILE A 1 -0.36 1.17 -13.92
N ALA A 2 -1.24 0.37 -14.55
CA ALA A 2 -0.87 -0.98 -15.00
C ALA A 2 0.33 -1.06 -15.97
N PRO A 3 0.46 -0.22 -17.03
CA PRO A 3 1.65 -0.26 -17.89
C PRO A 3 2.94 0.04 -17.13
N GLN A 4 2.88 0.97 -16.17
CA GLN A 4 4.03 1.32 -15.32
C GLN A 4 4.42 0.16 -14.39
N LEU A 5 3.43 -0.49 -13.77
CA LEU A 5 3.68 -1.66 -12.93
C LEU A 5 4.28 -2.82 -13.75
N ASN A 6 3.78 -3.07 -14.95
CA ASN A 6 4.31 -4.14 -15.81
C ASN A 6 5.78 -3.95 -16.24
N ALA A 7 6.36 -2.75 -16.10
CA ALA A 7 7.78 -2.52 -16.32
C ALA A 7 8.67 -3.07 -15.18
N LEU A 8 8.08 -3.40 -14.02
CA LEU A 8 8.75 -4.09 -12.92
C LEU A 8 8.77 -5.60 -13.14
N PRO A 9 9.70 -6.33 -12.52
CA PRO A 9 9.63 -7.79 -12.43
C PRO A 9 8.37 -8.25 -11.68
N PRO A 10 7.89 -9.49 -11.92
CA PRO A 10 6.82 -10.09 -11.13
C PRO A 10 7.13 -10.03 -9.64
N SER A 11 6.16 -9.56 -8.86
CA SER A 11 6.32 -9.25 -7.45
C SER A 11 5.01 -9.36 -6.69
N VAL A 12 5.05 -9.35 -5.36
CA VAL A 12 3.87 -9.31 -4.50
C VAL A 12 3.59 -7.86 -4.10
N ILE A 13 2.38 -7.38 -4.40
CA ILE A 13 1.93 -6.02 -4.11
C ILE A 13 0.87 -6.05 -3.00
N LEU A 14 1.13 -5.36 -1.90
CA LEU A 14 0.10 -5.00 -0.92
C LEU A 14 -0.63 -3.75 -1.42
N THR A 15 -1.95 -3.82 -1.53
CA THR A 15 -2.81 -2.69 -1.84
C THR A 15 -4.19 -2.90 -1.21
N THR A 16 -5.10 -1.93 -1.36
CA THR A 16 -6.48 -2.11 -0.92
C THR A 16 -7.16 -3.22 -1.74
N SER A 17 -8.09 -3.94 -1.11
CA SER A 17 -8.81 -5.03 -1.78
C SER A 17 -9.66 -4.56 -2.98
N SER A 18 -10.04 -3.27 -3.00
CA SER A 18 -10.74 -2.64 -4.12
C SER A 18 -9.86 -2.47 -5.36
N ALA A 19 -8.59 -2.12 -5.20
CA ALA A 19 -7.66 -1.98 -6.32
C ALA A 19 -7.09 -3.31 -6.80
N ALA A 20 -6.95 -4.28 -5.89
CA ALA A 20 -6.36 -5.58 -6.15
C ALA A 20 -6.93 -6.33 -7.37
N SER A 21 -8.24 -6.27 -7.63
CA SER A 21 -8.86 -6.95 -8.78
C SER A 21 -8.35 -6.42 -10.12
N GLU A 22 -8.17 -5.11 -10.25
CA GLU A 22 -7.63 -4.52 -11.47
C GLU A 22 -6.16 -4.92 -11.67
N LEU A 23 -5.36 -4.90 -10.60
CA LEU A 23 -3.95 -5.30 -10.66
C LEU A 23 -3.82 -6.77 -11.12
N LEU A 24 -4.60 -7.68 -10.54
CA LEU A 24 -4.60 -9.09 -10.93
C LEU A 24 -4.99 -9.30 -12.39
N TYR A 25 -5.94 -8.50 -12.90
CA TYR A 25 -6.40 -8.64 -14.27
C TYR A 25 -5.40 -8.06 -15.29
N ARG A 26 -4.72 -6.97 -14.95
CA ARG A 26 -3.93 -6.17 -15.91
C ARG A 26 -2.42 -6.34 -15.81
N THR A 27 -1.93 -7.04 -14.80
CA THR A 27 -0.49 -7.14 -14.54
C THR A 27 -0.03 -8.56 -14.25
N HIS A 28 1.28 -8.79 -14.33
CA HIS A 28 1.90 -10.06 -13.97
C HIS A 28 2.18 -10.20 -12.45
N HIS A 29 1.81 -9.19 -11.67
CA HIS A 29 2.01 -9.17 -10.22
C HIS A 29 0.98 -10.03 -9.48
N LYS A 30 1.34 -10.40 -8.25
CA LYS A 30 0.41 -11.00 -7.29
C LYS A 30 -0.06 -9.93 -6.31
N VAL A 31 -1.26 -10.10 -5.78
CA VAL A 31 -1.78 -9.31 -4.66
C VAL A 31 -2.25 -10.25 -3.56
N ILE A 32 -2.29 -9.77 -2.32
CA ILE A 32 -2.66 -10.61 -1.17
C ILE A 32 -4.12 -11.05 -1.26
N ALA A 33 -5.04 -10.12 -1.52
CA ALA A 33 -6.46 -10.40 -1.72
C ALA A 33 -7.17 -9.25 -2.46
N GLY A 34 -8.09 -9.61 -3.36
CA GLY A 34 -9.10 -8.70 -3.91
C GLY A 34 -10.45 -8.83 -3.20
N ASN A 35 -11.46 -8.08 -3.64
CA ASN A 35 -12.83 -8.05 -3.10
C ASN A 35 -13.65 -9.36 -3.24
N TYR A 36 -13.00 -10.51 -3.34
CA TYR A 36 -13.65 -11.80 -3.44
C TYR A 36 -13.59 -12.56 -2.11
N HIS A 37 -14.75 -12.93 -1.57
CA HIS A 37 -14.91 -13.43 -0.20
C HIS A 37 -14.34 -14.83 0.06
N HIS A 38 -13.70 -15.48 -0.91
CA HIS A 38 -13.15 -16.83 -0.74
C HIS A 38 -11.75 -16.85 -0.09
N ASN A 39 -11.03 -15.72 -0.09
CA ASN A 39 -9.73 -15.60 0.59
C ASN A 39 -9.84 -14.73 1.84
N VAL A 40 -10.62 -15.20 2.82
CA VAL A 40 -10.86 -14.47 4.08
C VAL A 40 -9.55 -14.15 4.81
N GLY A 41 -8.61 -15.11 4.87
CA GLY A 41 -7.31 -14.91 5.51
C GLY A 41 -6.49 -13.81 4.84
N GLY A 42 -6.49 -13.74 3.51
CA GLY A 42 -5.81 -12.67 2.76
C GLY A 42 -6.48 -11.31 2.94
N LEU A 43 -7.82 -11.25 2.94
CA LEU A 43 -8.56 -10.01 3.20
C LEU A 43 -8.26 -9.45 4.60
N LEU A 44 -8.25 -10.31 5.61
CA LEU A 44 -7.89 -9.92 6.97
C LEU A 44 -6.44 -9.46 7.07
N ASP A 45 -5.51 -10.12 6.36
CA ASP A 45 -4.11 -9.68 6.32
C ASP A 45 -3.96 -8.31 5.65
N VAL A 46 -4.66 -8.05 4.54
CA VAL A 46 -4.68 -6.71 3.90
C VAL A 46 -5.19 -5.65 4.88
N HIS A 47 -6.34 -5.91 5.53
CA HIS A 47 -6.94 -4.97 6.47
C HIS A 47 -6.03 -4.70 7.68
N ARG A 48 -5.51 -5.76 8.29
CA ARG A 48 -4.59 -5.67 9.44
C ARG A 48 -3.30 -4.95 9.06
N ALA A 49 -2.72 -5.21 7.89
CA ALA A 49 -1.48 -4.57 7.47
C ALA A 49 -1.64 -3.09 7.16
N LEU A 50 -2.76 -2.67 6.54
CA LEU A 50 -2.97 -1.27 6.19
C LEU A 50 -3.44 -0.40 7.36
N LEU A 51 -4.21 -0.98 8.29
CA LEU A 51 -4.78 -0.26 9.43
C LEU A 51 -4.04 -0.45 10.74
N ASP A 52 -2.97 -1.25 10.78
CA ASP A 52 -2.09 -1.31 11.94
C ASP A 52 -1.61 0.09 12.30
N THR A 53 -1.54 0.40 13.57
CA THR A 53 -1.03 1.70 14.06
C THR A 53 0.38 1.55 14.58
N GLU A 54 1.12 2.65 14.69
CA GLU A 54 2.48 2.67 15.24
C GLU A 54 2.59 1.82 16.53
N PRO A 55 3.60 0.92 16.67
CA PRO A 55 4.84 0.80 15.88
C PRO A 55 4.76 -0.06 14.59
N TRP A 56 3.55 -0.42 14.15
CA TRP A 56 3.28 -1.21 12.93
C TRP A 56 3.91 -2.62 12.90
N ASP A 57 4.09 -3.25 14.05
CA ASP A 57 4.68 -4.60 14.17
C ASP A 57 3.88 -5.63 13.37
N ARG A 58 2.54 -5.50 13.34
CA ARG A 58 1.68 -6.43 12.63
C ARG A 58 1.77 -6.23 11.12
N SER A 59 1.89 -4.99 10.65
CA SER A 59 2.21 -4.72 9.24
C SER A 59 3.53 -5.36 8.87
N LYS A 60 4.60 -5.10 9.64
CA LYS A 60 5.92 -5.69 9.39
C LYS A 60 5.86 -7.21 9.26
N GLU A 61 5.25 -7.89 10.24
CA GLU A 61 5.09 -9.35 10.24
C GLU A 61 4.35 -9.84 8.98
N ILE A 62 3.26 -9.18 8.60
CA ILE A 62 2.47 -9.56 7.42
C ILE A 62 3.26 -9.33 6.13
N LEU A 63 3.92 -8.18 5.98
CA LEU A 63 4.71 -7.86 4.79
C LEU A 63 5.83 -8.89 4.60
N GLN A 64 6.56 -9.24 5.65
CA GLN A 64 7.62 -10.25 5.61
C GLN A 64 7.06 -11.65 5.31
N ARG A 65 6.05 -12.10 6.06
CA ARG A 65 5.44 -13.43 5.89
C ARG A 65 4.83 -13.63 4.51
N ARG A 66 4.25 -12.57 3.92
CA ARG A 66 3.64 -12.59 2.59
C ARG A 66 4.62 -12.25 1.46
N LYS A 67 5.89 -11.97 1.80
CA LYS A 67 6.96 -11.58 0.86
C LYS A 67 6.55 -10.41 -0.02
N VAL A 68 5.95 -9.39 0.58
CA VAL A 68 5.53 -8.17 -0.10
C VAL A 68 6.77 -7.41 -0.56
N ASP A 69 6.85 -7.11 -1.86
CA ASP A 69 7.93 -6.31 -2.44
C ASP A 69 7.54 -4.83 -2.56
N TYR A 70 6.25 -4.58 -2.83
CA TYR A 70 5.73 -3.24 -3.04
C TYR A 70 4.43 -3.00 -2.28
N VAL A 71 4.25 -1.77 -1.83
CA VAL A 71 3.01 -1.24 -1.27
C VAL A 71 2.47 -0.17 -2.20
N LEU A 72 1.23 -0.32 -2.65
CA LEU A 72 0.55 0.61 -3.53
C LEU A 72 -0.64 1.24 -2.79
N VAL A 73 -0.56 2.54 -2.53
CA VAL A 73 -1.60 3.33 -1.83
C VAL A 73 -2.13 4.46 -2.70
N CYS A 74 -3.39 4.86 -2.48
CA CYS A 74 -4.03 5.95 -3.21
C CYS A 74 -4.22 7.14 -2.28
N GLY A 75 -3.53 8.25 -2.56
CA GLY A 75 -3.84 9.51 -1.88
C GLY A 75 -5.25 9.98 -2.24
N LEU A 76 -5.90 10.72 -1.34
CA LEU A 76 -7.06 11.53 -1.70
C LEU A 76 -6.59 12.76 -2.49
N GLY A 77 -7.49 13.36 -3.27
CA GLY A 77 -7.30 14.62 -4.02
C GLY A 77 -6.48 15.59 -3.19
N LYS A 78 -5.64 16.43 -3.80
CA LYS A 78 -5.47 17.76 -3.21
C LYS A 78 -6.82 18.46 -3.34
N ASP A 79 -7.80 18.05 -2.54
CA ASP A 79 -9.00 18.82 -2.32
C ASP A 79 -8.52 20.01 -1.51
N GLU A 80 -8.46 21.16 -2.17
CA GLU A 80 -8.06 22.46 -1.63
C GLU A 80 -8.94 22.89 -0.43
N ASN A 81 -9.96 22.09 -0.11
CA ASN A 81 -10.92 22.27 0.98
C ASN A 81 -10.84 21.20 2.09
N ASN A 82 -10.07 20.12 1.93
CA ASN A 82 -9.80 19.20 3.02
C ASN A 82 -8.50 19.62 3.71
N ASN A 83 -8.61 20.73 4.45
CA ASN A 83 -7.73 20.98 5.57
C ASN A 83 -7.91 19.80 6.55
N ILE A 84 -7.13 18.72 6.36
CA ILE A 84 -6.79 17.85 7.47
C ILE A 84 -6.10 18.78 8.44
N SER A 85 -6.88 19.28 9.40
CA SER A 85 -6.45 20.21 10.42
C SER A 85 -5.14 19.68 10.99
N ALA A 86 -4.07 20.44 10.80
CA ALA A 86 -2.74 20.20 11.35
C ALA A 86 -2.72 20.39 12.88
N ASN A 87 -3.75 19.87 13.54
CA ASN A 87 -4.02 19.95 14.97
C ASN A 87 -4.62 18.62 15.46
N GLN A 88 -4.00 17.50 15.07
CA GLN A 88 -4.14 16.24 15.77
C GLN A 88 -2.82 15.90 16.47
N THR A 89 -2.60 16.54 17.61
CA THR A 89 -1.72 16.03 18.64
C THR A 89 -2.24 14.63 19.08
N SER A 90 -1.33 13.65 19.07
CA SER A 90 -1.37 12.34 19.77
C SER A 90 -2.17 11.14 19.25
N LYS A 91 -2.64 11.06 18.00
CA LYS A 91 -3.16 9.78 17.47
C LYS A 91 -2.07 9.03 16.68
N PRO A 92 -1.78 7.75 17.00
CA PRO A 92 -0.82 6.98 16.23
C PRO A 92 -1.32 6.78 14.80
N LEU A 93 -0.45 7.05 13.83
CA LEU A 93 -0.76 6.92 12.41
C LEU A 93 -0.94 5.45 12.05
N SER A 94 -1.90 5.15 11.18
CA SER A 94 -1.97 3.83 10.54
C SER A 94 -0.82 3.64 9.54
N PHE A 95 -0.52 2.39 9.19
CA PHE A 95 0.48 2.08 8.17
C PHE A 95 0.15 2.76 6.84
N TYR A 96 -1.13 2.77 6.43
CA TYR A 96 -1.60 3.47 5.23
C TYR A 96 -1.34 4.99 5.30
N GLU A 97 -1.69 5.64 6.40
CA GLU A 97 -1.50 7.08 6.59
C GLU A 97 -0.02 7.45 6.64
N SER A 98 0.80 6.66 7.36
CA SER A 98 2.25 6.88 7.42
C SER A 98 2.92 6.74 6.05
N ALA A 99 2.44 5.84 5.18
CA ALA A 99 2.91 5.73 3.80
C ALA A 99 2.56 6.98 2.99
N LEU A 100 1.33 7.48 3.09
CA LEU A 100 0.92 8.72 2.40
C LEU A 100 1.67 9.97 2.88
N GLN A 101 2.06 10.00 4.15
CA GLN A 101 2.87 11.06 4.76
C GLN A 101 4.38 10.87 4.53
N HIS A 102 4.81 9.81 3.83
CA HIS A 102 6.22 9.47 3.59
C HIS A 102 7.05 9.33 4.88
N ASN A 103 6.41 8.89 5.97
CA ASN A 103 7.01 8.75 7.31
C ASN A 103 7.01 7.30 7.81
N ASN A 104 6.92 6.31 6.91
CA ASN A 104 6.94 4.90 7.30
C ASN A 104 8.36 4.33 7.18
N PRO A 105 8.95 3.77 8.25
CA PRO A 105 10.34 3.30 8.25
C PRO A 105 10.54 2.01 7.44
N TYR A 106 9.48 1.33 7.02
CA TYR A 106 9.54 0.09 6.24
C TYR A 106 9.43 0.31 4.72
N LEU A 107 9.23 1.55 4.29
CA LEU A 107 8.86 1.89 2.92
C LEU A 107 9.79 2.94 2.32
N GLU A 108 10.21 2.69 1.08
CA GLU A 108 10.97 3.62 0.25
C GLU A 108 10.13 4.01 -0.98
N LEU A 109 9.94 5.31 -1.21
CA LEU A 109 9.10 5.79 -2.30
C LEU A 109 9.73 5.48 -3.68
N HIS A 110 9.01 4.77 -4.53
CA HIS A 110 9.44 4.41 -5.88
C HIS A 110 8.91 5.42 -6.92
N ALA A 111 9.29 6.70 -6.75
CA ALA A 111 8.71 7.85 -7.46
C ALA A 111 8.85 7.84 -9.00
N HIS A 112 9.84 7.11 -9.54
CA HIS A 112 10.12 7.13 -10.97
C HIS A 112 9.15 6.29 -11.82
N ILE A 113 8.43 5.35 -11.21
CA ILE A 113 7.61 4.38 -11.94
C ILE A 113 6.18 4.91 -12.16
N LEU A 114 5.53 5.46 -11.15
CA LEU A 114 4.16 5.98 -11.28
C LEU A 114 4.15 7.46 -11.71
N LYS A 115 4.51 7.74 -12.96
CA LYS A 115 4.44 9.09 -13.57
C LYS A 115 3.04 9.40 -14.14
N THR A 116 1.98 9.31 -13.34
CA THR A 116 0.62 9.59 -13.84
C THR A 116 -0.07 10.65 -12.98
N GLN A 117 -1.05 11.35 -13.57
CA GLN A 117 -1.99 12.25 -12.86
C GLN A 117 -2.81 11.55 -11.76
N SER A 118 -2.68 10.23 -11.62
CA SER A 118 -3.37 9.46 -10.60
C SER A 118 -2.72 9.63 -9.24
N GLN A 119 -3.52 9.53 -8.19
CA GLN A 119 -3.11 9.70 -6.81
C GLN A 119 -2.36 8.50 -6.20
N TRP A 120 -2.03 7.52 -7.05
CA TRP A 120 -1.34 6.31 -6.66
C TRP A 120 0.14 6.58 -6.37
N GLN A 121 0.59 6.07 -5.23
CA GLN A 121 1.98 6.08 -4.82
C GLN A 121 2.44 4.63 -4.61
N LEU A 122 3.57 4.29 -5.22
CA LEU A 122 4.20 2.98 -5.11
C LEU A 122 5.42 3.11 -4.20
N PHE A 123 5.47 2.26 -3.19
CA PHE A 123 6.57 2.14 -2.26
C PHE A 123 7.18 0.76 -2.40
N GLN A 124 8.50 0.68 -2.30
CA GLN A 124 9.22 -0.57 -2.16
C GLN A 124 9.43 -0.86 -0.68
N THR A 125 9.32 -2.12 -0.28
CA THR A 125 9.63 -2.54 1.07
C THR A 125 11.15 -2.65 1.26
N ASN A 126 11.69 -2.21 2.39
CA ASN A 126 13.13 -2.23 2.68
C ASN A 126 13.59 -3.43 3.54
N PHE A 127 12.82 -4.51 3.55
CA PHE A 127 13.21 -5.74 4.26
C PHE A 127 14.30 -6.50 3.48
N GLU A 128 15.27 -7.08 4.20
CA GLU A 128 16.17 -8.09 3.63
C GLU A 128 15.35 -9.29 3.12
N LYS A 129 15.63 -9.75 1.90
CA LYS A 129 14.90 -10.82 1.21
C LYS A 129 15.49 -12.20 1.46
#